data_AF-K1Z7E5-F1
#
_entry.id   AF-K1Z7E5-F1
#
_cell.length_a   1.000
_cell.length_b   1.000
_cell.length_c   1.000
_cell.angle_alpha   90.00
_cell.angle_beta   90.00
_cell.angle_gamma   90.00
#
_symmetry.space_group_name_H-M   'P 1'
#
loop_
_entity.id
_entity.type
_entity.pdbx_description
1 polymer ?
#
loop_
_entity_poly.entity_id
_entity_poly.type
_entity_poly.pdbx_seq_one_letter_code
_entity_poly.pdbx_strand_id
1 'polypeptide(L)'
;MKELILKNKLIVNGVFIVVCAAILIFLLKAPQETTSHLPHDENHNRFHAIPDKKEAEKYCLDCHAPNKEAPLAAAHPPKYRCLLCHKRQ
;
A
#
# COMPACT_ATOMS: atom_id res chain seq x y z
N MET A 1 -9.93 -48.27 -2.66
CA MET A 1 -9.03 -47.27 -3.32
C MET A 1 -9.68 -45.89 -3.45
N LYS A 2 -10.91 -45.76 -3.98
CA LYS A 2 -11.63 -44.46 -4.12
C LYS A 2 -11.86 -43.71 -2.80
N GLU A 3 -12.20 -44.40 -1.72
CA GLU A 3 -12.43 -43.74 -0.42
C GLU A 3 -11.18 -43.11 0.20
N LEU A 4 -10.03 -43.77 0.07
CA LEU A 4 -8.74 -43.24 0.54
C LEU A 4 -8.38 -41.93 -0.21
N ILE A 5 -8.69 -41.88 -1.52
CA ILE A 5 -8.48 -40.69 -2.35
C ILE A 5 -9.43 -39.56 -1.95
N LEU A 6 -10.70 -39.87 -1.68
CA LEU A 6 -11.70 -38.87 -1.27
C LEU A 6 -11.40 -38.27 0.11
N LYS A 7 -10.98 -39.12 1.06
CA LYS A 7 -10.56 -38.69 2.40
C LYS A 7 -9.33 -37.78 2.36
N ASN A 8 -8.34 -38.10 1.53
CA ASN A 8 -7.17 -37.25 1.34
C ASN A 8 -7.54 -35.89 0.71
N LYS A 9 -8.48 -35.85 -0.24
CA LYS A 9 -8.97 -34.59 -0.82
C LYS A 9 -9.70 -33.72 0.21
N LEU A 10 -10.53 -34.34 1.07
CA LEU A 10 -11.22 -33.60 2.15
C LEU A 10 -10.23 -33.02 3.15
N ILE A 11 -9.18 -33.77 3.52
CA ILE A 11 -8.11 -33.28 4.41
C ILE A 11 -7.37 -32.11 3.76
N VAL A 12 -6.95 -32.24 2.50
CA VAL A 12 -6.23 -31.17 1.79
C VAL A 12 -7.09 -29.91 1.65
N ASN A 13 -8.37 -30.05 1.30
CA ASN A 13 -9.30 -28.92 1.22
C ASN A 13 -9.53 -28.27 2.59
N GLY A 14 -9.66 -29.07 3.65
CA GLY A 14 -9.77 -28.57 5.01
C GLY A 14 -8.55 -27.75 5.42
N VAL A 15 -7.34 -28.27 5.17
CA VAL A 15 -6.08 -27.56 5.42
C VAL A 15 -6.02 -26.27 4.61
N PHE A 16 -6.38 -26.30 3.33
CA PHE A 16 -6.42 -25.12 2.47
C PHE A 16 -7.32 -24.02 3.04
N ILE A 17 -8.53 -24.36 3.47
CA ILE A 17 -9.47 -23.41 4.08
C ILE A 17 -8.88 -22.81 5.37
N VAL A 18 -8.27 -23.64 6.23
CA VAL A 18 -7.64 -23.16 7.47
C VAL A 18 -6.50 -22.18 7.17
N VAL A 19 -5.65 -22.47 6.18
CA VAL A 19 -4.55 -21.58 5.77
C VAL A 19 -5.09 -20.26 5.22
N CYS A 20 -6.11 -20.30 4.35
CA CYS A 20 -6.76 -19.10 3.84
C CYS A 20 -7.37 -18.25 4.95
N ALA A 21 -8.09 -18.88 5.90
CA ALA A 21 -8.68 -18.18 7.04
C ALA A 21 -7.61 -17.54 7.92
N ALA A 22 -6.50 -18.22 8.18
CA ALA A 22 -5.39 -17.69 8.96
C ALA A 22 -4.75 -16.47 8.27
N ILE A 23 -4.50 -16.53 6.96
CA ILE A 23 -3.98 -15.39 6.19
C ILE A 23 -4.94 -14.20 6.25
N LEU A 24 -6.25 -14.44 6.06
CA LEU A 24 -7.25 -13.38 6.12
C LEU A 24 -7.31 -12.72 7.51
N ILE A 25 -7.35 -13.52 8.58
CA ILE A 25 -7.35 -13.01 9.96
C ILE A 25 -6.08 -12.20 10.24
N PHE A 26 -4.93 -12.65 9.75
CA PHE A 26 -3.67 -11.92 9.87
C PHE A 26 -3.73 -10.56 9.15
N LEU A 27 -4.19 -10.52 7.90
CA LEU A 27 -4.31 -9.30 7.12
C LEU A 27 -5.35 -8.32 7.69
N LEU A 28 -6.46 -8.81 8.24
CA LEU A 28 -7.47 -7.98 8.91
C LEU A 28 -6.98 -7.34 10.21
N LYS A 29 -5.92 -7.90 10.82
CA LYS A 29 -5.24 -7.35 12.00
C LYS A 29 -4.10 -6.40 11.64
N ALA A 30 -3.95 -6.01 10.37
CA ALA A 30 -2.94 -5.05 9.98
C ALA A 30 -3.07 -3.75 10.80
N PRO A 31 -1.96 -3.18 11.28
CA PRO A 31 -1.99 -1.92 12.03
C PRO A 31 -2.52 -0.78 11.16
N GLN A 32 -2.96 0.30 11.84
CA GLN A 32 -3.33 1.54 11.15
C GLN A 32 -2.14 2.09 10.35
N GLU A 33 -2.44 2.78 9.26
CA GLU A 33 -1.41 3.44 8.48
C GLU A 33 -0.73 4.54 9.28
N THR A 34 0.60 4.59 9.20
CA THR A 34 1.43 5.56 9.95
C THR A 34 2.03 6.63 9.05
N THR A 35 1.85 6.52 7.74
CA THR A 35 2.37 7.48 6.77
C THR A 35 1.49 8.72 6.72
N SER A 36 2.11 9.90 6.70
CA SER A 36 1.37 11.17 6.64
C SER A 36 0.60 11.32 5.33
N HIS A 37 -0.58 11.95 5.40
CA HIS A 37 -1.35 12.31 4.22
C HIS A 37 -0.71 13.46 3.44
N LEU A 38 -1.15 13.63 2.20
CA LEU A 38 -0.81 14.83 1.42
C LEU A 38 -1.46 16.05 2.10
N PRO A 39 -0.67 17.09 2.46
CA PRO A 39 -1.22 18.27 3.12
C PRO A 39 -2.29 18.99 2.28
N HIS A 40 -3.19 19.69 2.95
CA HIS A 40 -4.13 20.63 2.34
C HIS A 40 -3.65 22.05 2.58
N ASP A 41 -2.61 22.44 1.84
CA ASP A 41 -2.02 23.77 1.91
C ASP A 41 -1.82 24.35 0.50
N GLU A 42 -1.43 25.62 0.42
CA GLU A 42 -1.27 26.34 -0.85
C GLU A 42 -0.31 25.64 -1.83
N ASN A 43 0.70 24.93 -1.33
CA ASN A 43 1.69 24.24 -2.15
C ASN A 43 1.19 22.89 -2.67
N HIS A 44 0.30 22.22 -1.92
CA HIS A 44 -0.13 20.86 -2.20
C HIS A 44 -1.55 20.76 -2.79
N ASN A 45 -2.39 21.79 -2.63
CA ASN A 45 -3.77 21.81 -3.11
C ASN A 45 -3.91 21.53 -4.61
N ARG A 46 -2.95 21.99 -5.43
CA ARG A 46 -2.94 21.68 -6.88
C ARG A 46 -2.91 20.18 -7.16
N PHE A 47 -2.23 19.39 -6.33
CA PHE A 47 -2.07 17.96 -6.55
C PHE A 47 -3.31 17.17 -6.13
N HIS A 48 -4.16 17.73 -5.27
CA HIS A 48 -5.47 17.17 -4.97
C HIS A 48 -6.43 17.31 -6.16
N ALA A 49 -6.33 18.42 -6.90
CA ALA A 49 -7.16 18.69 -8.07
C ALA A 49 -6.81 17.84 -9.31
N ILE A 50 -5.61 17.29 -9.40
CA ILE A 50 -5.20 16.43 -10.54
C ILE A 50 -5.85 15.05 -10.40
N PRO A 51 -6.75 14.63 -11.32
CA PRO A 51 -7.51 13.37 -11.16
C PRO A 51 -6.60 12.14 -11.12
N ASP A 52 -5.61 12.06 -12.01
CA ASP A 52 -4.67 10.95 -12.02
C ASP A 52 -3.58 11.13 -10.96
N LYS A 53 -3.42 10.13 -10.09
CA LYS A 53 -2.39 10.12 -9.05
C LYS A 53 -0.99 10.08 -9.65
N LYS A 54 -0.78 9.26 -10.69
CA LYS A 54 0.54 9.11 -11.30
C LYS A 54 1.00 10.40 -11.97
N GLU A 55 0.08 11.12 -12.61
CA GLU A 55 0.37 12.43 -13.16
C GLU A 55 0.79 13.43 -12.09
N ALA A 56 0.04 13.54 -10.98
CA ALA A 56 0.41 14.44 -9.88
C ALA A 56 1.77 14.11 -9.25
N GLU A 57 2.09 12.82 -9.13
CA GLU A 57 3.35 12.32 -8.57
C GLU A 57 4.60 12.78 -9.34
N LYS A 58 4.47 13.14 -10.63
CA LYS A 58 5.61 13.61 -11.45
C LYS A 58 6.23 14.91 -10.94
N TYR A 59 5.42 15.75 -10.32
CA TYR A 59 5.80 17.08 -9.86
C TYR A 59 6.31 17.11 -8.41
N CYS A 60 6.16 16.00 -7.66
CA CYS A 60 6.56 15.95 -6.25
C CYS A 60 8.07 16.17 -6.06
N LEU A 61 8.88 15.67 -7.01
CA LEU A 61 10.34 15.77 -6.93
C LEU A 61 10.88 17.16 -7.25
N ASP A 62 10.05 18.09 -7.72
CA ASP A 62 10.46 19.47 -7.94
C ASP A 62 10.91 20.13 -6.62
N CYS A 63 10.22 19.80 -5.52
CA CYS A 63 10.55 20.25 -4.16
C CYS A 63 11.15 19.14 -3.28
N HIS A 64 10.83 17.87 -3.52
CA HIS A 64 11.25 16.73 -2.67
C HIS A 64 12.47 15.95 -3.18
N ALA A 65 13.10 16.33 -4.30
CA ALA A 65 14.37 15.72 -4.71
C ALA A 65 15.53 16.09 -3.77
N PRO A 66 16.67 15.36 -3.81
CA PRO A 66 17.85 15.76 -3.06
C PRO A 66 18.27 17.19 -3.43
N ASN A 67 18.66 17.98 -2.43
CA ASN A 67 19.08 19.38 -2.59
C ASN A 67 17.99 20.34 -3.12
N LYS A 68 16.72 19.98 -2.96
CA LYS A 68 15.58 20.89 -3.21
C LYS A 68 15.07 21.48 -1.90
N GLU A 69 13.99 22.26 -1.99
CA GLU A 69 13.44 23.03 -0.88
C GLU A 69 13.03 22.17 0.32
N ALA A 70 12.46 20.99 0.08
CA ALA A 70 11.96 20.10 1.12
C ALA A 70 12.34 18.64 0.81
N PRO A 71 13.63 18.26 0.85
CA PRO A 71 14.07 16.94 0.42
C PRO A 71 13.45 15.84 1.28
N LEU A 72 13.20 14.68 0.68
CA LEU A 72 12.73 13.50 1.43
C LEU A 72 13.75 13.10 2.51
N ALA A 73 13.24 12.55 3.62
CA ALA A 73 14.07 12.02 4.69
C ALA A 73 15.01 10.91 4.20
N ALA A 74 16.19 10.77 4.83
CA ALA A 74 17.19 9.76 4.46
C ALA A 74 16.66 8.31 4.54
N ALA A 75 15.71 8.06 5.44
CA ALA A 75 15.06 6.76 5.60
C ALA A 75 13.83 6.55 4.70
N HIS A 76 13.51 7.48 3.80
CA HIS A 76 12.35 7.36 2.92
C HIS A 76 12.56 6.15 1.98
N PRO A 77 11.55 5.26 1.82
CA PRO A 77 11.66 4.10 0.95
C PRO A 77 11.89 4.51 -0.51
N PRO A 78 12.39 3.60 -1.37
CA PRO A 78 12.72 3.96 -2.74
C PRO A 78 11.51 4.49 -3.53
N LYS A 79 11.80 5.43 -4.44
CA LYS A 79 10.82 6.32 -5.07
C LYS A 79 10.11 5.63 -6.23
N TYR A 80 8.87 5.18 -6.02
CA TYR A 80 8.09 4.61 -7.12
C TYR A 80 6.68 5.19 -7.23
N ARG A 81 6.05 5.59 -6.12
CA ARG A 81 4.66 6.08 -6.09
C ARG A 81 4.37 6.91 -4.82
N CYS A 82 4.46 8.24 -4.88
CA CYS A 82 4.29 9.08 -3.68
C CYS A 82 2.88 8.97 -3.08
N LEU A 83 1.84 9.07 -3.92
CA LEU A 83 0.43 9.07 -3.48
C LEU A 83 -0.16 7.68 -3.24
N LEU A 84 0.69 6.64 -3.26
CA LEU A 84 0.32 5.30 -2.78
C LEU A 84 0.31 5.27 -1.24
N CYS A 85 1.37 5.82 -0.63
CA CYS A 85 1.51 5.90 0.82
C CYS A 85 1.02 7.26 1.35
N HIS A 86 1.37 8.36 0.69
CA HIS A 86 0.90 9.71 1.04
C HIS A 86 -0.46 10.00 0.42
N LYS A 87 -1.50 9.30 0.90
CA LYS A 87 -2.86 9.37 0.34
C LYS A 87 -3.42 10.80 0.44
N ARG A 88 -4.18 11.20 -0.59
CA ARG A 88 -5.12 12.33 -0.55
C ARG A 88 -6.30 11.93 0.34
N GLN A 89 -6.69 12.77 1.29
CA GLN A 89 -7.90 12.58 2.11
C GLN A 89 -8.92 13.64 1.77
#